data_AF-A0A969JXM4-F1
#
_entry.id   AF-A0A969JXM4-F1
#
_cell.length_a   1.000
_cell.length_b   1.000
_cell.length_c   1.000
_cell.angle_alpha   90.00
_cell.angle_beta   90.00
_cell.angle_gamma   90.00
#
_symmetry.space_group_name_H-M   'P 1'
#
loop_
_entity.id
_entity.type
_entity.pdbx_description
1 polymer ?
#
loop_
_entity_poly.entity_id
_entity_poly.type
_entity_poly.pdbx_seq_one_letter_code
_entity_poly.pdbx_strand_id
1 'polypeptide(L)'
;EEFDTYWREQHAPLLRSVTEFSRHVRRYVQCHRMDAQIFAGSQEWDGIVELCFDSVEAMEGAFAEPKYAEVIRADEMKFVDLDTARVFVGEELRVI
;
A
#
# COMPACT_ATOMS: atom_id res chain seq x y z
N GLU A 1 15.76 4.46 -1.83
CA GLU A 1 16.54 3.32 -2.37
C GLU A 1 16.24 2.01 -1.65
N GLU A 2 16.69 1.79 -0.40
CA GLU A 2 16.42 0.51 0.30
C GLU A 2 14.92 0.24 0.49
N PHE A 3 14.16 1.25 0.95
CA PHE A 3 12.70 1.20 1.05
C PHE A 3 12.04 0.84 -0.29
N ASP A 4 12.39 1.56 -1.37
CA ASP A 4 11.81 1.37 -2.70
C ASP A 4 12.07 -0.03 -3.25
N THR A 5 13.30 -0.51 -3.11
CA THR A 5 13.72 -1.83 -3.56
C THR A 5 13.00 -2.92 -2.76
N TYR A 6 12.96 -2.81 -1.42
CA TYR A 6 12.24 -3.77 -0.58
C TYR A 6 10.75 -3.81 -0.94
N TRP A 7 10.12 -2.64 -1.05
CA TRP A 7 8.70 -2.53 -1.31
C TRP A 7 8.31 -3.11 -2.68
N ARG A 8 9.13 -2.88 -3.71
CA ARG A 8 8.92 -3.39 -5.06
C ARG A 8 9.23 -4.88 -5.19
N GLU A 9 10.39 -5.31 -4.70
CA GLU A 9 10.99 -6.60 -5.04
C GLU A 9 10.70 -7.69 -4.00
N GLN A 10 10.37 -7.33 -2.76
CA GLN A 10 10.06 -8.28 -1.69
C GLN A 10 8.59 -8.22 -1.30
N HIS A 11 8.11 -7.02 -0.93
CA HIS A 11 6.76 -6.87 -0.42
C HIS A 11 5.70 -7.07 -1.51
N ALA A 12 5.89 -6.55 -2.73
CA ALA A 12 4.90 -6.70 -3.79
C ALA A 12 4.66 -8.17 -4.20
N PRO A 13 5.69 -9.01 -4.40
CA PRO A 13 5.49 -10.44 -4.64
C PRO A 13 4.86 -11.17 -3.44
N LEU A 14 5.26 -10.82 -2.22
CA LEU A 14 4.67 -11.40 -1.00
C LEU A 14 3.16 -11.12 -0.93
N LEU A 15 2.76 -9.87 -1.07
CA LEU A 15 1.36 -9.46 -1.06
C LEU A 15 0.54 -10.18 -2.12
N ARG A 16 1.09 -10.34 -3.34
CA ARG A 16 0.45 -11.10 -4.43
C ARG A 16 0.31 -12.60 -4.12
N SER A 17 1.24 -13.17 -3.37
CA SER A 17 1.21 -14.59 -3.00
C SER A 17 0.17 -14.92 -1.91
N VAL A 18 -0.21 -13.93 -1.10
CA VAL A 18 -1.27 -14.07 -0.09
C VAL A 18 -2.63 -13.89 -0.77
N THR A 19 -3.14 -14.98 -1.34
CA THR A 19 -4.39 -14.96 -2.11
C THR A 19 -5.62 -14.61 -1.29
N GLU A 20 -5.59 -14.88 0.01
CA GLU A 20 -6.67 -14.59 0.94
C GLU A 20 -6.93 -13.10 1.07
N PHE A 21 -5.86 -12.31 1.08
CA PHE A 21 -5.92 -10.85 1.04
C PHE A 21 -6.12 -10.33 -0.38
N SER A 22 -5.25 -10.74 -1.32
CA SER A 22 -5.19 -10.13 -2.65
C SER A 22 -6.42 -10.38 -3.51
N ARG A 23 -7.23 -11.41 -3.24
CA ARG A 23 -8.52 -11.62 -3.92
C ARG A 23 -9.53 -10.50 -3.71
N HIS A 24 -9.41 -9.73 -2.62
CA HIS A 24 -10.30 -8.59 -2.33
C HIS A 24 -9.81 -7.31 -3.02
N VAL A 25 -8.53 -7.26 -3.39
CA VAL A 25 -7.88 -6.05 -3.93
C VAL A 25 -8.06 -6.01 -5.44
N ARG A 26 -8.85 -5.03 -5.92
CA ARG A 26 -9.03 -4.79 -7.36
C ARG A 26 -7.81 -4.16 -8.00
N ARG A 27 -7.15 -3.23 -7.30
CA ARG A 27 -5.95 -2.53 -7.77
C ARG A 27 -5.01 -2.27 -6.61
N TYR A 28 -3.73 -2.57 -6.84
CA TYR A 28 -2.62 -2.26 -5.95
C TYR A 28 -1.58 -1.48 -6.75
N VAL A 29 -1.30 -0.23 -6.38
CA VAL A 29 -0.28 0.61 -7.05
C VAL A 29 0.70 1.14 -6.01
N GLN A 30 1.98 1.08 -6.35
CA GLN A 30 3.07 1.71 -5.59
C GLN A 30 3.52 2.97 -6.32
N CYS A 31 3.31 4.12 -5.69
CA CYS A 31 3.78 5.41 -6.15
C CYS A 31 5.04 5.77 -5.34
N HIS A 32 6.21 5.46 -5.90
CA HIS A 32 7.49 5.75 -5.26
C HIS A 32 7.85 7.23 -5.34
N ARG A 33 8.51 7.76 -4.30
CA ARG A 33 9.02 9.14 -4.31
C ARG A 33 9.97 9.35 -5.50
N MET A 34 9.74 10.43 -6.24
CA MET A 34 10.63 10.89 -7.30
C MET A 34 11.43 12.09 -6.82
N ASP A 35 12.69 12.21 -7.27
CA ASP A 35 13.50 13.41 -7.05
C ASP A 35 13.09 14.53 -8.01
N ALA A 36 11.85 15.01 -7.85
CA ALA A 36 11.27 16.10 -8.61
C ALA A 36 10.81 17.18 -7.62
N GLN A 37 11.45 18.35 -7.68
CA GLN A 37 11.19 19.47 -6.77
C GLN A 37 10.25 20.49 -7.42
N ILE A 38 9.09 20.02 -7.90
CA ILE A 38 8.10 20.88 -8.56
C ILE A 38 7.30 21.68 -7.53
N PHE A 39 7.07 21.11 -6.35
CA PHE A 39 6.26 21.72 -5.28
C PHE A 39 7.02 21.67 -3.94
N ALA A 40 6.91 22.73 -3.15
CA ALA A 40 7.48 22.74 -1.80
C ALA A 40 6.79 21.67 -0.92
N GLY A 41 7.57 20.93 -0.13
CA GLY A 41 7.07 19.88 0.76
C GLY A 41 6.74 18.55 0.06
N SER A 42 6.93 18.41 -1.25
CA SER A 42 6.61 17.17 -2.00
C SER A 42 7.53 15.97 -1.72
N GLN A 43 8.42 16.09 -0.73
CA GLN A 43 9.44 15.10 -0.37
C GLN A 43 9.25 14.57 1.06
N GLU A 44 8.13 14.90 1.71
CA GLU A 44 7.82 14.49 3.09
C GLU A 44 7.61 12.96 3.21
N TRP A 45 7.19 12.29 2.14
CA TRP A 45 6.84 10.87 2.14
C TRP A 45 7.73 10.09 1.16
N ASP A 46 8.14 8.87 1.53
CA ASP A 46 8.91 7.98 0.66
C ASP A 46 8.08 7.33 -0.46
N GLY A 47 6.75 7.35 -0.32
CA GLY A 47 5.82 6.93 -1.37
C GLY A 47 4.37 6.80 -0.89
N ILE A 48 3.49 6.40 -1.81
CA ILE A 48 2.05 6.21 -1.58
C ILE A 48 1.63 4.84 -2.12
N VAL A 49 0.90 4.08 -1.31
CA VAL A 49 0.18 2.89 -1.79
C VAL A 49 -1.26 3.27 -2.11
N GLU A 50 -1.73 2.88 -3.28
CA GLU A 50 -3.15 2.94 -3.63
C GLU A 50 -3.74 1.53 -3.65
N LEU A 51 -4.72 1.31 -2.78
CA LEU A 51 -5.53 0.11 -2.74
C LEU A 51 -6.95 0.45 -3.19
N CYS A 52 -7.41 -0.17 -4.27
CA CYS A 52 -8.81 -0.08 -4.68
C CYS A 52 -9.52 -1.40 -4.45
N PHE A 53 -10.75 -1.30 -3.98
CA PHE A 53 -11.65 -2.41 -3.69
C PHE A 53 -12.98 -2.20 -4.43
N ASP A 54 -13.75 -3.26 -4.64
CA ASP A 54 -15.07 -3.15 -5.27
C ASP A 54 -16.14 -2.56 -4.34
N SER A 55 -15.95 -2.66 -3.03
CA SER A 55 -16.83 -2.06 -2.02
C SER A 55 -16.10 -1.88 -0.67
N VAL A 56 -16.75 -1.20 0.27
CA VAL A 56 -16.27 -1.07 1.65
C VAL A 56 -16.20 -2.43 2.33
N GLU A 57 -17.18 -3.32 2.09
CA GLU A 57 -17.19 -4.67 2.66
C GLU A 57 -16.02 -5.52 2.15
N ALA A 58 -15.63 -5.37 0.88
CA ALA A 58 -14.43 -6.03 0.34
C ALA A 58 -13.15 -5.50 1.00
N MET A 59 -13.07 -4.19 1.26
CA MET A 59 -11.96 -3.58 2.00
C MET A 59 -11.89 -4.11 3.44
N GLU A 60 -13.00 -4.10 4.17
CA GLU A 60 -13.07 -4.64 5.54
C GLU A 60 -12.71 -6.13 5.56
N GLY A 61 -13.23 -6.90 4.61
CA GLY A 61 -12.92 -8.31 4.42
C GLY A 61 -11.42 -8.55 4.23
N ALA A 62 -10.76 -7.76 3.38
CA ALA A 62 -9.32 -7.86 3.14
C ALA A 62 -8.50 -7.69 4.42
N PHE A 63 -8.78 -6.63 5.19
CA PHE A 63 -8.02 -6.32 6.41
C PHE A 63 -8.40 -7.22 7.61
N ALA A 64 -9.54 -7.91 7.55
CA ALA A 64 -9.95 -8.91 8.53
C ALA A 64 -9.34 -10.30 8.29
N GLU A 65 -8.73 -10.56 7.12
CA GLU A 65 -8.09 -11.83 6.84
C GLU A 65 -6.95 -12.10 7.84
N PRO A 66 -6.93 -13.25 8.54
CA PRO A 66 -5.83 -13.58 9.46
C PRO A 66 -4.46 -13.54 8.76
N LYS A 67 -4.42 -13.94 7.49
CA LYS A 67 -3.20 -13.92 6.67
C LYS A 67 -2.67 -12.52 6.38
N TYR A 68 -3.53 -11.49 6.38
CA TYR A 68 -3.04 -10.11 6.32
C TYR A 68 -2.20 -9.81 7.56
N ALA A 69 -2.73 -10.05 8.76
CA ALA A 69 -2.02 -9.76 10.00
C ALA A 69 -0.75 -10.61 10.19
N GLU A 70 -0.82 -11.91 9.89
CA GLU A 70 0.30 -12.85 10.07
C GLU A 70 1.46 -12.62 9.10
N VAL A 71 1.16 -12.27 7.85
CA VAL A 71 2.16 -12.27 6.76
C VAL A 71 2.42 -10.86 6.26
N ILE A 72 1.39 -10.17 5.78
CA ILE A 72 1.55 -8.86 5.12
C ILE A 72 1.91 -7.79 6.16
N ARG A 73 1.15 -7.68 7.24
CA ARG A 73 1.38 -6.69 8.29
C ARG A 73 2.71 -6.91 9.01
N ALA A 74 3.07 -8.18 9.27
CA ALA A 74 4.37 -8.52 9.83
C ALA A 74 5.53 -8.15 8.91
N ASP A 75 5.32 -8.20 7.59
CA ASP A 75 6.30 -7.75 6.60
C ASP A 75 6.38 -6.22 6.50
N GLU A 76 5.24 -5.52 6.49
CA GLU A 76 5.17 -4.05 6.54
C GLU A 76 6.00 -3.48 7.70
N MET A 77 5.94 -4.09 8.89
CA MET A 77 6.69 -3.66 10.07
C MET A 77 8.21 -3.70 9.91
N LYS A 78 8.74 -4.37 8.88
CA LYS A 78 10.19 -4.43 8.61
C LYS A 78 10.72 -3.20 7.89
N PHE A 79 9.87 -2.49 7.14
CA PHE A 79 10.31 -1.41 6.25
C PHE A 79 9.44 -0.15 6.28
N VAL A 80 8.22 -0.22 6.81
CA VAL A 80 7.33 0.93 6.96
C VAL A 80 7.43 1.47 8.39
N ASP A 81 7.70 2.77 8.51
CA ASP A 81 7.52 3.49 9.78
C ASP A 81 6.03 3.78 10.00
N LEU A 82 5.42 3.02 10.91
CA LEU A 82 3.99 3.09 11.19
C LEU A 82 3.58 4.32 12.00
N ASP A 83 4.53 4.97 12.69
CA ASP A 83 4.24 6.16 13.50
C ASP A 83 4.06 7.40 12.61
N THR A 84 4.77 7.43 11.49
CA THR A 84 4.69 8.50 10.49
C THR A 84 3.71 8.19 9.37
N ALA A 85 3.45 6.91 9.07
CA ALA A 85 2.47 6.51 8.06
C ALA A 85 1.08 7.14 8.28
N ARG A 86 0.43 7.56 7.20
CA ARG A 86 -0.92 8.12 7.20
C ARG A 86 -1.80 7.36 6.23
N VAL A 87 -3.06 7.16 6.62
CA VAL A 87 -4.06 6.43 5.84
C VAL A 87 -5.30 7.30 5.73
N PHE A 88 -5.88 7.34 4.54
CA PHE A 88 -7.22 7.88 4.33
C PHE A 88 -8.03 6.89 3.49
N VAL A 89 -9.34 6.92 3.64
CA VAL A 89 -10.29 6.16 2.82
C VAL A 89 -11.12 7.17 2.03
N GLY A 90 -11.30 6.93 0.74
CA GLY A 90 -12.05 7.81 -0.14
C GLY A 90 -12.50 7.12 -1.41
N GLU A 91 -13.31 7.83 -2.19
CA GLU A 91 -13.84 7.36 -3.47
C GLU A 91 -13.04 7.97 -4.63
N GLU A 92 -12.69 7.16 -5.63
CA GLU A 92 -12.05 7.65 -6.86
C GLU A 92 -13.10 8.31 -7.76
N LEU A 93 -13.02 9.62 -7.95
CA LEU A 93 -13.72 10.33 -9.02
C LEU A 93 -12.72 10.67 -10.12
N ARG A 94 -12.75 9.91 -11.21
CA ARG A 94 -11.89 10.18 -12.37
C ARG A 94 -12.47 11.33 -13.19
N VAL A 95 -11.74 12.44 -13.27
CA VAL A 95 -12.14 13.66 -13.99
C VAL A 95 -11.50 13.77 -15.38
N ILE A 96 -10.31 13.18 -15.56
CA ILE A 96 -9.53 13.16 -16.81
C ILE A 96 -9.11 11.72 -17.12
#